data_AF-G3C949-F1
#
_entry.id   AF-G3C949-F1
#
_cell.length_a   1.000
_cell.length_b   1.000
_cell.length_c   1.000
_cell.angle_alpha   90.00
_cell.angle_beta   90.00
_cell.angle_gamma   90.00
#
_symmetry.space_group_name_H-M   'P 1'
#
loop_
_entity.id
_entity.type
_entity.pdbx_description
1 polymer ?
#
loop_
_entity_poly.entity_id
_entity_poly.type
_entity_poly.pdbx_seq_one_letter_code
_entity_poly.pdbx_strand_id
1 'polypeptide(L)' 'MRRVEVKDGKFVLSDEVELVYEERVTKFGHGAKIGCSRKYLGRRVYVVVLKDDKADR' A
#
# COMPACT_ATOMS: atom_id res chain seq x y z
N MET A 1 16.68 6.92 -8.51
CA MET A 1 15.88 6.07 -9.42
C MET A 1 14.89 5.32 -8.55
N ARG A 2 13.58 5.52 -8.75
CA ARG A 2 12.54 4.88 -7.91
C ARG A 2 12.44 3.39 -8.27
N ARG A 3 12.49 2.51 -7.27
CA ARG A 3 12.36 1.05 -7.46
C ARG A 3 11.28 0.52 -6.55
N VAL A 4 10.27 -0.09 -7.17
CA VAL A 4 9.20 -0.83 -6.51
C VAL A 4 9.11 -2.18 -7.19
N GLU A 5 9.50 -3.25 -6.50
CA GLU A 5 9.44 -4.60 -7.05
C GLU A 5 9.15 -5.66 -5.99
N VAL A 6 8.62 -6.79 -6.42
CA VAL A 6 8.56 -8.02 -5.64
C VAL A 6 9.52 -9.01 -6.29
N LYS A 7 10.65 -9.28 -5.65
CA LYS A 7 11.66 -10.22 -6.14
C LYS A 7 11.85 -11.34 -5.12
N ASP A 8 11.71 -12.58 -5.55
CA ASP A 8 11.84 -13.78 -4.71
C ASP A 8 10.96 -13.72 -3.44
N GLY A 9 9.75 -13.15 -3.58
CA GLY A 9 8.81 -12.95 -2.47
C GLY A 9 9.17 -11.78 -1.53
N LYS A 10 10.25 -11.04 -1.80
CA LYS A 10 10.65 -9.85 -1.03
C LYS A 10 10.17 -8.59 -1.73
N PHE A 11 9.53 -7.70 -0.96
CA PHE A 11 9.18 -6.37 -1.41
C PHE A 11 10.38 -5.43 -1.23
N VAL A 12 10.78 -4.75 -2.30
CA VAL A 12 11.85 -3.75 -2.27
C VAL A 12 11.28 -2.41 -2.70
N LEU A 13 11.41 -1.42 -1.82
CA LEU A 13 11.06 -0.03 -2.05
C LEU A 13 12.28 0.84 -1.72
N SER A 14 12.68 1.69 -2.66
CA SER A 14 13.86 2.55 -2.52
C SER A 14 13.53 4.04 -2.32
N ASP A 15 12.26 4.38 -2.09
CA ASP A 15 11.82 5.77 -1.87
C ASP A 15 11.97 6.20 -0.39
N GLU A 16 11.86 7.51 -0.14
CA GLU A 16 11.78 8.04 1.21
C GLU A 16 10.43 7.72 1.85
N VAL A 17 10.44 6.73 2.74
CA VAL A 17 9.25 6.30 3.48
C VAL A 17 9.07 7.15 4.74
N GLU A 18 7.86 7.65 4.93
CA GLU A 18 7.45 8.35 6.15
C GLU A 18 6.91 7.36 7.19
N LEU A 19 6.03 6.46 6.76
CA LEU A 19 5.35 5.52 7.66
C LEU A 19 5.00 4.23 6.92
N VAL A 20 5.16 3.10 7.62
CA VAL A 20 4.61 1.80 7.23
C VAL A 20 3.69 1.32 8.33
N TYR A 21 2.49 0.88 7.97
CA TYR A 21 1.56 0.27 8.92
C TYR A 21 0.81 -0.92 8.32
N GLU A 22 0.38 -1.84 9.17
CA GLU A 22 -0.43 -3.00 8.81
C GLU A 22 -1.92 -2.68 9.00
N GLU A 23 -2.75 -3.06 8.03
CA GLU A 23 -4.20 -2.95 8.16
C GLU A 23 -4.90 -4.18 7.52
N ARG A 24 -6.16 -4.41 7.89
CA ARG A 24 -7.01 -5.43 7.28
C ARG A 24 -7.94 -4.78 6.27
N VAL A 25 -7.99 -5.36 5.08
CA VAL A 25 -8.89 -4.91 4.02
C VAL A 25 -10.34 -5.16 4.44
N THR A 26 -11.12 -4.08 4.57
CA THR A 26 -12.54 -4.11 4.95
C THR A 26 -13.45 -3.72 3.79
N LYS A 27 -14.70 -4.16 3.81
CA LYS A 27 -15.69 -3.84 2.76
C LYS A 27 -16.17 -2.39 2.90
N PHE A 28 -16.19 -1.64 1.80
CA PHE A 28 -16.79 -0.30 1.74
C PHE A 28 -17.59 -0.16 0.44
N GLY A 29 -18.92 -0.28 0.55
CA GLY A 29 -19.81 -0.34 -0.61
C GLY A 29 -19.49 -1.53 -1.52
N HIS A 30 -19.24 -1.25 -2.80
CA HIS A 30 -18.76 -2.24 -3.79
C HIS A 30 -17.22 -2.36 -3.85
N GLY A 31 -16.49 -1.48 -3.15
CA GLY A 31 -15.03 -1.50 -3.03
C GLY A 31 -14.55 -2.06 -1.69
N ALA A 32 -13.25 -2.02 -1.48
CA ALA A 32 -12.65 -2.19 -0.17
C ALA A 32 -12.09 -0.85 0.33
N LYS A 33 -12.12 -0.63 1.65
CA LYS A 33 -11.47 0.51 2.30
C LYS A 33 -9.99 0.15 2.54
N ILE A 34 -9.11 1.14 2.36
CA ILE A 34 -7.75 1.00 1.82
C ILE A 34 -7.84 0.64 0.34
N GLY A 35 -7.41 1.53 -0.57
CA GLY A 35 -7.58 1.36 -2.02
C GLY A 35 -7.05 0.01 -2.53
N CYS A 36 -7.94 -0.97 -2.65
CA CYS A 36 -7.56 -2.37 -2.82
C CYS A 36 -8.67 -3.14 -3.55
N SER A 37 -8.28 -4.10 -4.41
CA SER A 37 -9.23 -4.95 -5.12
C SER A 37 -9.99 -5.87 -4.17
N ARG A 38 -11.29 -6.10 -4.43
CA ARG A 38 -12.16 -6.99 -3.64
C ARG A 38 -11.60 -8.41 -3.45
N LYS A 39 -10.76 -8.89 -4.38
CA LYS A 39 -10.10 -10.21 -4.29
C LYS A 39 -9.17 -10.37 -3.07
N TYR A 40 -8.87 -9.27 -2.37
CA TYR A 40 -8.00 -9.25 -1.19
C TYR A 40 -8.75 -9.01 0.13
N LEU A 41 -10.09 -9.02 0.13
CA LEU A 41 -10.90 -8.87 1.34
C LEU A 41 -10.50 -9.89 2.41
N GLY A 42 -10.38 -9.45 3.67
CA GLY A 42 -10.00 -10.30 4.80
C GLY A 42 -8.50 -10.62 4.89
N ARG A 43 -7.68 -10.15 3.95
CA ARG A 43 -6.23 -10.29 4.00
C ARG A 43 -5.60 -9.12 4.75
N ARG A 44 -4.41 -9.38 5.30
CA ARG A 44 -3.51 -8.34 5.81
C ARG A 44 -2.78 -7.68 4.65
N VAL A 45 -2.63 -6.37 4.72
CA VAL A 45 -1.87 -5.58 3.75
C VAL A 45 -0.99 -4.58 4.50
N TYR A 46 0.13 -4.22 3.88
CA TYR A 46 0.95 -3.10 4.34
C TYR A 46 0.61 -1.86 3.52
N VAL A 47 0.40 -0.74 4.20
CA VAL A 47 0.28 0.58 3.60
C VAL A 47 1.59 1.30 3.83
N VAL A 48 2.14 1.88 2.77
CA VAL A 48 3.37 2.66 2.81
C VAL A 48 3.04 4.09 2.41
N VAL A 49 3.38 5.03 3.28
CA VAL A 49 3.25 6.47 3.04
C VAL A 49 4.64 7.02 2.71
N LEU A 50 4.78 7.68 1.57
CA LEU A 50 6.03 8.31 1.12
C LEU A 50 6.04 9.79 1.52
N LYS A 51 7.20 10.34 1.87
CA LYS A 51 7.32 11.75 2.33
C LYS A 51 6.98 12.78 1.25
N ASP A 52 7.23 12.44 -0.01
CA ASP A 52 7.29 13.42 -1.11
C ASP A 52 6.03 13.50 -1.98
N ASP A 53 4.98 12.72 -1.67
CA ASP A 53 3.78 12.67 -2.52
C ASP A 53 2.64 13.53 -1.96
N LYS A 54 2.98 14.72 -1.44
CA LYS A 54 1.98 15.80 -1.32
C LYS A 54 1.60 16.19 -2.73
N ALA A 55 0.54 15.58 -3.25
CA ALA A 55 -0.18 16.13 -4.39
C ALA A 55 -0.74 17.49 -3.92
N ASP A 56 0.03 18.56 -4.10
CA ASP A 56 -0.47 19.92 -4.05
C ASP A 56 -1.68 19.97 -4.98
N ARG A 57 -2.85 20.05 -4.35
CA ARG A 57 -4.16 20.26 -4.96
C ARG A 57 -4.77 21.49 -4.33
#